data_AF-A0A6H1ZNY9-F1
#
_entry.id   AF-A0A6H1ZNY9-F1
#
_cell.length_a   1.000
_cell.length_b   1.000
_cell.length_c   1.000
_cell.angle_alpha   90.00
_cell.angle_beta   90.00
_cell.angle_gamma   90.00
#
_symmetry.space_group_name_H-M   'P 1'
#
loop_
_entity.id
_entity.type
_entity.pdbx_description
1 polymer ?
#
loop_
_entity_poly.entity_id
_entity_poly.type
_entity_poly.pdbx_seq_one_letter_code
_entity_poly.pdbx_strand_id
1 'polypeptide(L)'
;MKLIEAMKQVKDLLRKADDLQGKTATFSAHHSTETPTYPDQKKQISEWLQSHSDILKEIMRLRVAIQRTNLQTNVDIELGGKAVRHTIAEWIHRRRDLAAKACSAWRGLTDKGLREGKMKDSQGNEVDVKIVRCYDPSERDIKVELYTAEPTIIDGRLEVINAVTDLVE
;
A
#
# COMPACT_ATOMS: atom_id res chain seq x y z
N MET A 1 20.46 -3.06 -10.16
CA MET A 1 19.86 -2.16 -9.17
C MET A 1 18.86 -2.97 -8.36
N LYS A 2 18.88 -2.87 -7.03
CA LYS A 2 17.90 -3.54 -6.16
C LYS A 2 16.56 -2.83 -6.21
N LEU A 3 15.48 -3.55 -5.92
CA LEU A 3 14.12 -3.01 -5.91
C LEU A 3 13.99 -1.81 -4.95
N ILE A 4 14.59 -1.90 -3.76
CA ILE A 4 14.62 -0.79 -2.79
C ILE A 4 15.36 0.44 -3.32
N GLU A 5 16.45 0.25 -4.08
CA GLU A 5 17.23 1.35 -4.67
C GLU A 5 16.41 2.07 -5.73
N ALA A 6 15.72 1.31 -6.59
CA ALA A 6 14.82 1.86 -7.61
C ALA A 6 13.70 2.69 -6.96
N MET A 7 13.09 2.20 -5.88
CA MET A 7 12.06 2.94 -5.15
C MET A 7 12.60 4.25 -4.53
N LYS A 8 13.80 4.23 -3.95
CA LYS A 8 14.46 5.43 -3.42
C LYS A 8 14.78 6.42 -4.53
N GLN A 9 15.33 5.95 -5.65
CA GLN A 9 15.67 6.77 -6.80
C GLN A 9 14.43 7.45 -7.39
N VAL A 10 13.29 6.76 -7.50
CA VAL A 10 12.03 7.38 -7.92
C VAL A 10 11.64 8.54 -7.00
N LYS A 11 11.77 8.37 -5.67
CA LYS A 11 11.46 9.44 -4.70
C LYS A 11 12.38 10.64 -4.86
N ASP A 12 13.67 10.42 -5.08
CA ASP A 12 14.63 11.50 -5.25
C ASP A 12 14.48 12.21 -6.60
N LEU A 13 14.16 11.47 -7.66
CA LEU A 13 13.83 12.04 -8.97
C LEU A 13 12.56 12.89 -8.92
N LEU A 14 11.51 12.45 -8.20
CA LEU A 14 10.30 13.25 -8.00
C LEU A 14 10.61 14.59 -7.31
N ARG A 15 11.39 14.57 -6.22
CA ARG A 15 11.82 15.80 -5.54
C ARG A 15 12.58 16.76 -6.48
N LYS A 16 13.45 16.22 -7.34
CA LYS A 16 14.19 17.02 -8.33
C LYS A 16 13.26 17.59 -9.39
N ALA A 17 12.28 16.82 -9.85
CA ALA A 17 11.27 17.31 -10.79
C ALA A 17 10.47 18.48 -10.18
N ASP A 18 10.00 18.33 -8.94
CA ASP A 18 9.27 19.37 -8.21
C ASP A 18 10.10 20.65 -8.01
N ASP A 19 11.40 20.52 -7.69
CA ASP A 19 12.33 21.65 -7.58
C ASP A 19 12.51 22.39 -8.92
N LEU A 20 12.72 21.65 -10.01
CA LEU A 20 12.82 22.25 -11.36
C LEU A 20 11.51 22.91 -11.79
N GLN A 21 10.37 22.33 -11.44
CA GLN A 21 9.06 22.93 -11.67
C GLN A 21 8.93 24.26 -10.92
N GLY A 22 9.30 24.28 -9.63
CA GLY A 22 9.30 25.48 -8.81
C GLY A 22 10.20 26.58 -9.40
N LYS A 23 11.44 26.25 -9.76
CA LYS A 23 12.37 27.18 -10.41
C LYS A 23 11.82 27.72 -11.73
N THR A 24 11.31 26.84 -12.58
CA THR A 24 10.69 27.24 -13.84
C THR A 24 9.54 28.20 -13.61
N ALA A 25 8.67 27.93 -12.64
CA ALA A 25 7.55 28.80 -12.32
C ALA A 25 8.03 30.18 -11.84
N THR A 26 8.95 30.23 -10.88
CA THR A 26 9.48 31.47 -10.29
C THR A 26 10.20 32.35 -11.31
N PHE A 27 11.01 31.75 -12.18
CA PHE A 27 11.86 32.50 -13.11
C PHE A 27 11.29 32.57 -14.53
N SER A 28 10.06 32.11 -14.78
CA SER A 28 9.47 32.09 -16.13
C SER A 28 9.24 33.48 -16.73
N ALA A 29 9.01 34.49 -15.90
CA ALA A 29 8.74 35.87 -16.32
C ALA A 29 9.29 36.87 -15.30
N HIS A 30 9.59 38.08 -15.76
CA HIS A 30 9.96 39.26 -14.95
C HIS A 30 9.50 40.53 -15.66
N HIS A 31 9.37 41.64 -14.95
CA HIS A 31 9.02 42.92 -15.56
C HIS A 31 10.18 43.48 -16.39
N SER A 32 9.89 44.25 -17.44
CA SER A 32 10.93 44.85 -18.30
C SER A 32 11.89 45.80 -17.57
N THR A 33 11.47 46.30 -16.40
CA THR A 33 12.26 47.17 -15.53
C THR A 33 13.15 46.40 -14.55
N GLU A 34 12.97 45.08 -14.43
CA GLU A 34 13.73 44.23 -13.51
C GLU A 34 14.96 43.65 -14.21
N THR A 35 16.03 43.44 -13.43
CA THR A 35 17.20 42.72 -13.94
C THR A 35 16.95 41.22 -13.82
N PRO A 36 17.11 40.45 -14.92
CA PRO A 36 17.01 38.99 -14.90
C PRO A 36 17.92 38.38 -13.82
N THR A 37 17.46 37.34 -13.13
CA THR A 37 18.29 36.63 -12.13
C THR A 37 19.48 35.92 -12.79
N TYR A 38 19.31 35.47 -14.03
CA TYR A 38 20.32 34.75 -14.80
C TYR A 38 20.72 35.52 -16.06
N PRO A 39 22.01 35.50 -16.48
CA PRO A 39 22.48 36.22 -17.67
C PRO A 39 21.75 35.85 -18.96
N ASP A 40 21.40 34.57 -19.12
CA ASP A 40 20.56 34.07 -20.22
C ASP A 40 19.39 33.25 -19.63
N GLN A 41 18.42 33.97 -19.07
CA GLN A 41 17.28 33.37 -18.37
C GLN A 41 16.45 32.46 -19.28
N LYS A 42 16.31 32.81 -20.57
CA LYS A 42 15.57 31.99 -21.53
C LYS A 42 16.25 30.64 -21.75
N LYS A 43 17.57 30.63 -21.96
CA LYS A 43 18.33 29.38 -22.09
C LYS A 43 18.27 28.56 -20.81
N GLN A 44 18.43 29.20 -19.66
CA GLN A 44 18.38 28.51 -18.36
C GLN A 44 17.03 27.78 -18.14
N ILE A 45 15.91 28.45 -18.45
CA ILE A 45 14.57 27.84 -18.36
C ILE A 45 14.46 26.67 -19.34
N SER A 46 14.95 26.82 -20.58
CA SER A 46 14.91 25.75 -21.58
C SER A 46 15.67 24.50 -21.12
N GLU A 47 16.83 24.68 -20.47
CA GLU A 47 17.63 23.58 -19.91
C GLU A 47 16.92 22.90 -18.73
N TRP A 48 16.25 23.66 -17.86
CA TRP A 48 15.45 23.09 -16.78
C TRP A 48 14.24 22.31 -17.29
N LEU A 49 13.54 22.83 -18.30
CA LEU A 49 12.43 22.12 -18.94
C LEU A 49 12.88 20.81 -19.59
N GLN A 50 14.02 20.82 -20.28
CA GLN A 50 14.60 19.60 -20.84
C GLN A 50 14.95 18.59 -19.74
N SER A 51 15.66 19.04 -18.71
CA SER A 51 16.05 18.19 -17.56
C SER A 51 14.84 17.61 -16.85
N HIS A 52 13.78 18.39 -16.67
CA HIS A 52 12.52 17.96 -16.10
C HIS A 52 11.87 16.86 -16.94
N SER A 53 11.82 17.03 -18.28
CA SER A 53 11.29 16.03 -19.21
C SER A 53 12.07 14.71 -19.14
N ASP A 54 13.39 14.76 -19.08
CA ASP A 54 14.23 13.56 -19.02
C ASP A 54 14.10 12.85 -17.66
N ILE A 55 13.98 13.60 -16.56
CA ILE A 55 13.67 13.04 -15.23
C ILE A 55 12.32 12.31 -15.25
N LEU A 56 11.28 12.87 -15.88
CA LEU A 56 9.98 12.21 -15.97
C LEU A 56 10.02 10.90 -16.77
N LYS A 57 10.80 10.85 -17.86
CA LYS A 57 11.02 9.61 -18.63
C LYS A 57 11.67 8.53 -17.77
N GLU A 58 12.69 8.90 -17.00
CA GLU A 58 13.38 7.94 -16.12
C GLU A 58 12.49 7.46 -14.98
N ILE A 59 11.69 8.34 -14.37
CA ILE A 59 10.67 7.96 -13.38
C ILE A 59 9.70 6.94 -13.99
N MET A 60 9.23 7.17 -15.22
CA MET A 60 8.33 6.25 -15.91
C MET A 60 8.98 4.89 -16.13
N ARG A 61 10.23 4.86 -16.64
CA ARG A 61 11.00 3.62 -16.85
C ARG A 61 11.11 2.81 -15.56
N LEU A 62 11.55 3.46 -14.47
CA LEU A 62 11.71 2.81 -13.17
C LEU A 62 10.38 2.29 -12.61
N ARG A 63 9.27 3.04 -12.76
CA ARG A 63 7.94 2.59 -12.31
C ARG A 63 7.49 1.31 -13.03
N VAL A 64 7.68 1.24 -14.35
CA VAL A 64 7.34 0.05 -15.14
C VAL A 64 8.20 -1.14 -14.72
N ALA A 65 9.51 -0.95 -14.55
CA ALA A 65 10.42 -2.00 -14.09
C ALA A 65 10.05 -2.52 -12.69
N ILE A 66 9.70 -1.62 -11.76
CA ILE A 66 9.21 -1.96 -10.41
C ILE A 66 7.92 -2.79 -10.51
N GLN A 67 6.97 -2.36 -11.34
CA GLN A 67 5.71 -3.10 -11.53
C GLN A 67 5.93 -4.50 -12.10
N ARG A 68 6.80 -4.62 -13.12
CA ARG A 68 7.16 -5.92 -13.72
C ARG A 68 7.79 -6.84 -12.68
N THR A 69 8.75 -6.33 -11.91
CA THR A 69 9.41 -7.06 -10.82
C THR A 69 8.40 -7.54 -9.79
N ASN A 70 7.46 -6.68 -9.39
CA ASN A 70 6.44 -6.99 -8.40
C ASN A 70 5.49 -8.11 -8.85
N LEU A 71 5.17 -8.17 -10.15
CA LEU A 71 4.29 -9.19 -10.72
C LEU A 71 5.01 -10.52 -10.98
N GLN A 72 6.31 -10.50 -11.27
CA GLN A 72 7.07 -11.70 -11.61
C GLN A 72 7.68 -12.40 -10.39
N THR A 73 7.99 -11.64 -9.33
CA THR A 73 8.69 -12.17 -8.16
C THR A 73 7.71 -12.83 -7.21
N ASN A 74 7.81 -14.15 -7.08
CA ASN A 74 7.05 -14.93 -6.12
C ASN A 74 7.76 -14.99 -4.76
N VAL A 75 6.97 -14.93 -3.70
CA VAL A 75 7.41 -14.83 -2.32
C VAL A 75 6.55 -15.73 -1.45
N ASP A 76 7.23 -16.56 -0.66
CA ASP A 76 6.60 -17.37 0.37
C ASP A 76 6.63 -16.62 1.71
N ILE A 77 5.45 -16.44 2.32
CA ILE A 77 5.28 -15.86 3.66
C ILE A 77 4.50 -16.86 4.51
N GLU A 78 5.02 -17.13 5.71
CA GLU A 78 4.34 -18.00 6.67
C GLU A 78 3.24 -17.25 7.41
N LEU A 79 2.00 -17.72 7.28
CA LEU A 79 0.82 -17.18 7.94
C LEU A 79 0.08 -18.31 8.66
N GLY A 80 0.00 -18.22 9.99
CA GLY A 80 -0.71 -19.21 10.81
C GLY A 80 -0.17 -20.63 10.64
N GLY A 81 1.15 -20.78 10.54
CA GLY A 81 1.84 -22.06 10.38
C GLY A 81 1.78 -22.66 8.98
N LYS A 82 1.31 -21.90 7.97
CA LYS A 82 1.30 -22.34 6.57
C LYS A 82 2.08 -21.34 5.71
N ALA A 83 3.02 -21.86 4.92
CA ALA A 83 3.67 -21.07 3.87
C ALA A 83 2.67 -20.84 2.74
N VAL A 84 2.35 -19.57 2.48
CA VAL A 84 1.52 -19.15 1.36
C VAL A 84 2.43 -18.51 0.31
N ARG A 85 2.26 -18.89 -0.95
CA ARG A 85 3.03 -18.37 -2.07
C ARG A 85 2.22 -17.37 -2.87
N HIS A 86 2.72 -16.15 -2.98
CA HIS A 86 2.13 -15.09 -3.80
C HIS A 86 3.21 -14.20 -4.41
N THR A 87 2.84 -13.44 -5.42
CA THR A 87 3.68 -12.37 -5.98
C THR A 87 3.82 -11.22 -4.99
N ILE A 88 4.87 -10.40 -5.12
CA ILE A 88 5.02 -9.17 -4.34
C ILE A 88 3.78 -8.27 -4.52
N ALA A 89 3.25 -8.16 -5.74
CA ALA A 89 2.05 -7.38 -6.04
C ALA A 89 0.82 -7.85 -5.22
N GLU A 90 0.57 -9.15 -5.18
CA GLU A 90 -0.51 -9.73 -4.37
C GLU A 90 -0.30 -9.46 -2.88
N TRP A 91 0.93 -9.59 -2.37
CA TRP A 91 1.24 -9.26 -0.97
C TRP A 91 1.00 -7.78 -0.64
N ILE A 92 1.33 -6.87 -1.55
CA ILE A 92 1.05 -5.44 -1.38
C ILE A 92 -0.46 -5.20 -1.25
N HIS A 93 -1.28 -5.83 -2.09
CA HIS A 93 -2.75 -5.72 -1.99
C HIS A 93 -3.29 -6.38 -0.71
N ARG A 94 -2.74 -7.54 -0.36
CA ARG A 94 -3.13 -8.28 0.85
C ARG A 94 -2.95 -7.44 2.10
N ARG A 95 -1.76 -6.84 2.22
CA ARG A 95 -1.38 -5.95 3.32
C ARG A 95 -2.20 -4.66 3.35
N ARG A 96 -2.49 -4.06 2.19
CA ARG A 96 -3.16 -2.76 2.12
C ARG A 96 -4.59 -2.80 2.63
N ASP A 97 -5.38 -3.79 2.20
CA ASP A 97 -6.81 -3.79 2.50
C ASP A 97 -7.46 -5.18 2.63
N LEU A 98 -6.95 -6.22 1.97
CA LEU A 98 -7.65 -7.52 1.97
C LEU A 98 -7.58 -8.24 3.32
N ALA A 99 -6.45 -8.16 4.03
CA ALA A 99 -6.34 -8.72 5.39
C ALA A 99 -7.31 -8.03 6.36
N ALA A 100 -7.43 -6.70 6.27
CA ALA A 100 -8.38 -5.93 7.09
C ALA A 100 -9.85 -6.29 6.77
N LYS A 101 -10.19 -6.49 5.49
CA LYS A 101 -11.53 -6.95 5.08
C LYS A 101 -11.83 -8.36 5.60
N ALA A 102 -10.87 -9.28 5.53
CA ALA A 102 -11.01 -10.61 6.11
C ALA A 102 -11.22 -10.55 7.63
N CYS A 103 -10.39 -9.77 8.34
CA CYS A 103 -10.53 -9.55 9.77
C CYS A 103 -11.91 -8.98 10.13
N SER A 104 -12.42 -8.01 9.37
CA SER A 104 -13.75 -7.42 9.56
C SER A 104 -14.86 -8.47 9.42
N ALA A 105 -14.78 -9.35 8.42
CA ALA A 105 -15.75 -10.44 8.24
C ALA A 105 -15.79 -11.37 9.46
N TRP A 106 -14.62 -11.76 9.99
CA TRP A 106 -14.53 -12.61 11.19
C TRP A 106 -14.99 -11.88 12.46
N ARG A 107 -14.64 -10.60 12.63
CA ARG A 107 -15.13 -9.76 13.74
C ARG A 107 -16.64 -9.55 13.70
N GLY A 108 -17.26 -9.63 12.53
CA GLY A 108 -18.71 -9.57 12.36
C GLY A 108 -19.44 -10.78 12.96
N LEU A 109 -18.75 -11.89 13.23
CA LEU A 109 -19.32 -13.07 13.88
C LEU A 109 -19.51 -12.81 15.38
N THR A 110 -20.69 -12.31 15.71
CA THR A 110 -21.12 -12.00 17.08
C THR A 110 -22.50 -12.58 17.32
N ASP A 111 -22.96 -12.50 18.57
CA ASP A 111 -24.31 -12.92 18.95
C ASP A 111 -25.38 -11.87 18.57
N LYS A 112 -25.02 -10.83 17.81
CA LYS A 112 -25.93 -9.79 17.30
C LYS A 112 -26.76 -9.09 18.39
N GLY A 113 -26.27 -9.07 19.63
CA GLY A 113 -26.99 -8.53 20.78
C GLY A 113 -28.20 -9.38 21.24
N LEU A 114 -28.30 -10.64 20.77
CA LEU A 114 -29.28 -11.59 21.27
C LEU A 114 -29.03 -11.86 22.76
N ARG A 115 -30.11 -12.07 23.51
CA ARG A 115 -30.08 -12.35 24.95
C ARG A 115 -30.63 -13.74 25.20
N GLU A 116 -29.97 -14.46 26.09
CA GLU A 116 -30.47 -15.74 26.60
C GLU A 116 -31.43 -15.52 27.77
N GLY A 117 -32.33 -16.48 27.99
CA GLY A 117 -33.24 -16.52 29.13
C GLY A 117 -34.70 -16.73 28.72
N LYS A 118 -35.61 -16.45 29.65
CA LYS A 118 -37.03 -16.70 29.44
C LYS A 118 -37.69 -15.54 28.69
N MET A 119 -38.21 -15.81 27.50
CA MET A 119 -39.08 -14.90 26.76
C MET A 119 -40.50 -15.42 26.74
N LYS A 120 -41.48 -14.51 26.72
CA LYS A 120 -42.88 -14.89 26.54
C LYS A 120 -43.15 -15.14 25.06
N ASP A 121 -43.73 -16.29 24.75
CA ASP A 121 -44.26 -16.56 23.42
C ASP A 121 -45.55 -15.74 23.15
N SER A 122 -46.05 -15.80 21.93
CA SER A 122 -47.28 -15.11 21.51
C SER A 122 -48.54 -15.58 22.26
N GLN A 123 -48.46 -16.68 23.01
CA GLN A 123 -49.54 -17.26 23.81
C GLN A 123 -49.35 -16.98 25.32
N GLY A 124 -48.29 -16.25 25.71
CA GLY A 124 -48.01 -15.85 27.09
C GLY A 124 -47.20 -16.86 27.91
N ASN A 125 -46.74 -17.96 27.32
CA ASN A 125 -45.92 -18.97 28.00
C ASN A 125 -44.46 -18.52 28.06
N GLU A 126 -43.78 -18.76 29.17
CA GLU A 126 -42.33 -18.54 29.28
C GLU A 126 -41.56 -19.66 28.58
N VAL A 127 -40.88 -19.33 27.50
CA VAL A 127 -39.99 -20.23 26.76
C VAL A 127 -38.54 -19.84 27.05
N ASP A 128 -37.71 -20.82 27.40
CA ASP A 128 -36.27 -20.61 27.57
C ASP A 128 -35.59 -20.51 26.20
N VAL A 129 -35.00 -19.36 25.90
CA VAL A 129 -34.33 -19.07 24.64
C VAL A 129 -32.83 -19.12 24.87
N LYS A 130 -32.16 -20.00 24.13
CA LYS A 130 -30.69 -20.13 24.10
C LYS A 130 -30.14 -19.64 22.77
N ILE A 131 -28.96 -19.05 22.77
CA ILE A 131 -28.32 -18.59 21.54
C ILE A 131 -27.66 -19.79 20.87
N VAL A 132 -28.17 -20.15 19.69
CA VAL A 132 -27.52 -21.13 18.82
C VAL A 132 -26.55 -20.38 17.91
N ARG A 133 -25.25 -20.56 18.15
CA ARG A 133 -24.21 -19.98 17.29
C ARG A 133 -23.97 -20.88 16.09
N CYS A 134 -24.07 -20.32 14.89
CA CYS A 134 -23.79 -21.03 13.64
C CYS A 134 -22.31 -20.92 13.21
N TYR A 135 -21.41 -20.68 14.16
CA TYR A 135 -19.96 -20.56 13.95
C TYR A 135 -19.24 -21.02 15.21
N ASP A 136 -17.98 -21.41 15.06
CA ASP A 136 -17.09 -21.72 16.19
C ASP A 136 -16.44 -20.42 16.71
N PRO A 137 -16.70 -20.00 17.98
CA PRO A 137 -16.05 -18.83 18.57
C PRO A 137 -14.53 -18.96 18.66
N SER A 138 -14.00 -20.16 18.89
CA SER A 138 -12.56 -20.38 18.99
C SER A 138 -11.87 -20.18 17.64
N GLU A 139 -12.44 -20.73 16.57
CA GLU A 139 -11.95 -20.46 15.21
C GLU A 139 -12.01 -18.96 14.88
N ARG A 140 -13.11 -18.28 15.22
CA ARG A 140 -13.23 -16.83 15.02
C ARG A 140 -12.07 -16.09 15.66
N ASP A 141 -11.79 -16.33 16.93
CA ASP A 141 -10.77 -15.60 17.67
C ASP A 141 -9.37 -15.83 17.08
N ILE A 142 -9.06 -17.08 16.72
CA ILE A 142 -7.81 -17.44 16.03
C ILE A 142 -7.69 -16.69 14.69
N LYS A 143 -8.76 -16.64 13.89
CA LYS A 143 -8.75 -15.96 12.59
C LYS A 143 -8.62 -14.45 12.73
N VAL A 144 -9.29 -13.85 13.72
CA VAL A 144 -9.19 -12.42 14.01
C VAL A 144 -7.76 -12.06 14.40
N GLU A 145 -7.11 -12.84 15.26
CA GLU A 145 -5.72 -12.63 15.65
C GLU A 145 -4.79 -12.75 14.44
N LEU A 146 -4.92 -13.84 13.67
CA LEU A 146 -4.13 -14.08 12.45
C LEU A 146 -4.20 -12.90 11.48
N TYR A 147 -5.41 -12.46 11.11
CA TYR A 147 -5.60 -11.38 10.14
C TYR A 147 -5.25 -10.00 10.70
N THR A 148 -5.18 -9.84 12.02
CA THR A 148 -4.70 -8.61 12.65
C THR A 148 -3.17 -8.53 12.60
N ALA A 149 -2.47 -9.66 12.80
CA ALA A 149 -1.01 -9.73 12.73
C ALA A 149 -0.47 -9.76 11.29
N GLU A 150 -1.24 -10.31 10.34
CA GLU A 150 -0.84 -10.54 8.95
C GLU A 150 -0.17 -9.31 8.27
N PRO A 151 -0.73 -8.08 8.31
CA PRO A 151 -0.11 -6.93 7.65
C PRO A 151 1.32 -6.64 8.13
N THR A 152 1.57 -6.78 9.43
CA THR A 152 2.89 -6.54 10.04
C THR A 152 3.91 -7.59 9.60
N ILE A 153 3.47 -8.85 9.52
CA ILE A 153 4.31 -9.97 9.03
C ILE A 153 4.68 -9.73 7.56
N ILE A 154 3.70 -9.33 6.74
CA ILE A 154 3.94 -9.03 5.33
C ILE A 154 4.92 -7.86 5.19
N ASP A 155 4.76 -6.77 5.95
CA ASP A 155 5.66 -5.61 5.89
C ASP A 155 7.12 -6.00 6.20
N GLY A 156 7.35 -6.70 7.30
CA GLY A 156 8.72 -7.13 7.67
C GLY A 156 9.36 -8.04 6.62
N ARG A 157 8.56 -8.91 5.98
CA ARG A 157 9.08 -9.80 4.94
C ARG A 157 9.34 -9.07 3.63
N LEU A 158 8.44 -8.17 3.22
CA LEU A 158 8.61 -7.35 2.02
C LEU A 158 9.79 -6.38 2.14
N GLU A 159 10.10 -5.88 3.32
CA GLU A 159 11.30 -5.05 3.54
C GLU A 159 12.58 -5.79 3.15
N VAL A 160 12.76 -7.01 3.65
CA VAL A 160 13.92 -7.85 3.32
C VAL A 160 13.94 -8.16 1.82
N ILE A 161 12.80 -8.50 1.24
CA ILE A 161 12.69 -8.88 -0.18
C ILE A 161 13.01 -7.70 -1.09
N ASN A 162 12.53 -6.51 -0.76
CA ASN A 162 12.85 -5.30 -1.51
C ASN A 162 14.36 -4.99 -1.48
N ALA A 163 15.04 -5.34 -0.38
CA ALA A 163 16.48 -5.14 -0.25
C ALA A 163 17.31 -6.12 -1.08
N VAL A 164 16.86 -7.37 -1.25
CA VAL A 164 17.65 -8.42 -1.93
C VAL A 164 17.26 -8.66 -3.39
N THR A 165 16.03 -8.33 -3.78
CA THR A 165 15.50 -8.56 -5.13
C THR A 165 16.10 -7.57 -6.12
N ASP A 166 16.64 -8.11 -7.21
CA ASP A 166 17.09 -7.30 -8.35
C ASP A 166 15.91 -6.83 -9.19
N LEU A 167 16.00 -5.58 -9.66
CA LEU A 167 15.01 -5.00 -10.55
C LEU A 167 15.06 -5.69 -11.91
N VAL A 168 13.91 -6.11 -12.42
CA VAL A 168 13.75 -6.60 -13.78
C VAL A 168 13.50 -5.42 -14.72
N GLU A 169 14.42 -5.18 -15.64
CA GLU A 169 14.31 -4.14 -16.68
C GLU A 169 13.38 -4.54 -17.84
#